data_AF-X6EXJ8-F1
#
_entry.id   AF-X6EXJ8-F1
#
_cell.length_a   1.000
_cell.length_b   1.000
_cell.length_c   1.000
_cell.angle_alpha   90.00
_cell.angle_beta   90.00
_cell.angle_gamma   90.00
#
_symmetry.space_group_name_H-M   'P 1'
#
loop_
_entity.id
_entity.type
_entity.pdbx_description
1 polymer ?
#
loop_
_entity_poly.entity_id
_entity_poly.type
_entity_poly.pdbx_seq_one_letter_code
_entity_poly.pdbx_strand_id
1 'polypeptide(L)'
;MRMMLRVSIPAEEGNKAIKDGSMGKVIEQTLSDLKPEATYFTAEGGWRTAYLFLEVKDSSDMPYVAERFFFAFNATVELIPVMNVDELKKGLPRAMAALAG
;
A
#
# COMPACT_ATOMS: atom_id res chain seq x y z
N MET A 1 -4.35 7.75 -9.89
CA MET A 1 -3.23 6.85 -10.22
C MET A 1 -3.33 5.62 -9.34
N ARG A 2 -3.23 4.43 -9.92
CA ARG A 2 -3.18 3.20 -9.13
C ARG A 2 -1.83 3.09 -8.44
N MET A 3 -1.87 2.96 -7.12
CA MET A 3 -0.71 2.83 -6.25
C MET A 3 -0.82 1.53 -5.45
N MET A 4 0.29 0.80 -5.37
CA MET A 4 0.47 -0.24 -4.37
C MET A 4 1.13 0.39 -3.14
N LEU A 5 0.45 0.27 -2.00
CA LEU A 5 1.00 0.56 -0.70
C LEU A 5 1.55 -0.74 -0.10
N ARG A 6 2.86 -0.82 0.14
CA ARG A 6 3.47 -1.87 0.96
C ARG A 6 3.69 -1.33 2.37
N VAL A 7 3.05 -1.94 3.36
CA VAL A 7 3.21 -1.60 4.78
C VAL A 7 3.86 -2.77 5.48
N SER A 8 5.04 -2.58 6.06
CA SER A 8 5.76 -3.62 6.81
C SER A 8 5.92 -3.20 8.26
N ILE A 9 5.33 -3.98 9.16
CA ILE A 9 5.25 -3.69 10.60
C ILE A 9 6.29 -4.54 11.35
N PRO A 10 7.22 -3.93 12.10
CA PRO A 10 8.19 -4.68 12.87
C PRO A 10 7.52 -5.61 13.89
N ALA A 11 8.19 -6.73 14.20
CA ALA A 11 7.58 -7.79 14.99
C ALA A 11 7.17 -7.32 16.40
N GLU A 12 7.97 -6.47 17.05
CA GLU A 12 7.71 -5.98 18.41
C GLU A 12 6.45 -5.13 18.47
N GLU A 13 6.35 -4.11 17.62
CA GLU A 13 5.19 -3.21 17.50
C GLU A 13 3.95 -3.98 17.06
N GLY A 14 4.08 -4.88 16.09
CA GLY A 14 2.97 -5.74 15.68
C GLY A 14 2.47 -6.64 16.80
N ASN A 15 3.37 -7.17 17.64
CA ASN A 15 2.98 -7.98 18.80
C ASN A 15 2.28 -7.15 19.88
N LYS A 16 2.75 -5.94 20.15
CA LYS A 16 2.09 -4.98 21.07
C LYS A 16 0.68 -4.67 20.58
N ALA A 17 0.55 -4.26 19.32
CA ALA A 17 -0.72 -3.88 18.70
C ALA A 17 -1.74 -5.02 18.58
N ILE A 18 -1.29 -6.27 18.47
CA ILE A 18 -2.19 -7.43 18.54
C ILE A 18 -2.68 -7.65 19.96
N LYS A 19 -1.80 -7.56 20.96
CA LYS A 19 -2.15 -7.79 22.37
C LYS A 19 -3.14 -6.76 22.91
N ASP A 20 -2.99 -5.49 22.51
CA ASP A 20 -3.89 -4.41 22.93
C ASP A 20 -5.12 -4.23 22.00
N GLY A 21 -5.18 -5.00 20.90
CA GLY A 21 -6.28 -4.99 19.93
C GLY A 21 -6.31 -3.78 18.99
N SER A 22 -5.31 -2.89 19.03
CA SER A 22 -5.22 -1.73 18.13
C SER A 22 -4.99 -2.11 16.68
N MET A 23 -4.27 -3.22 16.42
CA MET A 23 -3.99 -3.72 15.07
C MET A 23 -5.27 -3.89 14.25
N GLY A 24 -6.24 -4.66 14.78
CA GLY A 24 -7.50 -4.91 14.08
C GLY A 24 -8.27 -3.63 13.80
N LYS A 25 -8.37 -2.73 14.78
CA LYS A 25 -9.09 -1.45 14.65
C LYS A 25 -8.50 -0.56 13.56
N VAL A 26 -7.17 -0.41 13.54
CA VAL A 26 -6.49 0.42 12.54
C VAL A 26 -6.65 -0.18 11.14
N ILE A 27 -6.57 -1.50 10.99
CA ILE A 27 -6.80 -2.17 9.70
C ILE A 27 -8.26 -2.00 9.25
N GLU A 28 -9.25 -2.23 10.11
CA GLU A 28 -10.67 -2.04 9.80
C GLU A 28 -10.96 -0.59 9.37
N GLN A 29 -10.47 0.38 10.14
CA GLN A 29 -10.63 1.80 9.81
C GLN A 29 -9.96 2.15 8.49
N THR A 30 -8.75 1.63 8.24
CA THR A 30 -8.04 1.84 6.97
C THR A 30 -8.85 1.30 5.79
N LEU A 31 -9.37 0.08 5.87
CA LEU A 31 -10.14 -0.52 4.78
C LEU A 31 -11.44 0.25 4.54
N SER A 32 -12.09 0.75 5.59
CA SER A 32 -13.28 1.59 5.50
C SER A 32 -13.01 2.94 4.83
N ASP A 33 -11.95 3.62 5.24
CA ASP A 33 -11.60 4.96 4.77
C ASP A 33 -11.07 4.92 3.34
N LEU A 34 -10.11 4.03 3.07
CA LEU A 34 -9.34 4.03 1.83
C LEU A 34 -9.96 3.21 0.72
N LYS A 35 -10.82 2.22 1.07
CA LYS A 35 -11.52 1.35 0.11
C LYS A 35 -10.63 0.82 -1.02
N PRO A 36 -9.53 0.10 -0.67
CA PRO A 36 -8.64 -0.47 -1.68
C PRO A 36 -9.38 -1.41 -2.63
N GLU A 37 -8.91 -1.45 -3.87
CA GLU A 37 -9.35 -2.41 -4.89
C GLU A 37 -9.07 -3.85 -4.46
N ALA A 38 -7.92 -4.06 -3.82
CA ALA A 38 -7.51 -5.32 -3.24
C ALA A 38 -6.57 -5.10 -2.05
N THR A 39 -6.65 -6.00 -1.08
CA THR A 39 -5.72 -6.03 0.06
C THR A 39 -5.24 -7.45 0.30
N TYR A 40 -3.95 -7.62 0.49
CA TYR A 40 -3.33 -8.89 0.85
C TYR A 40 -2.47 -8.70 2.10
N PHE A 41 -2.49 -9.69 2.97
CA PHE A 41 -1.67 -9.72 4.18
C PHE A 41 -0.75 -10.94 4.11
N THR A 42 0.52 -10.76 4.43
CA THR A 42 1.52 -11.82 4.40
C THR A 42 2.60 -11.58 5.45
N ALA A 43 3.52 -12.53 5.57
CA ALA A 43 4.81 -12.32 6.21
C ALA A 43 5.88 -12.07 5.15
N GLU A 44 6.58 -10.94 5.21
CA GLU A 44 7.74 -10.62 4.36
C GLU A 44 8.90 -10.22 5.26
N GLY A 45 10.09 -10.79 5.07
CA GLY A 45 11.27 -10.46 5.89
C GLY A 45 11.12 -10.74 7.38
N GLY A 46 10.19 -11.63 7.77
CA GLY A 46 9.85 -11.90 9.17
C GLY A 46 8.93 -10.86 9.83
N TRP A 47 8.42 -9.89 9.07
CA TRP A 47 7.51 -8.85 9.53
C TRP A 47 6.08 -9.10 9.03
N ARG A 48 5.10 -8.49 9.69
CA ARG A 48 3.72 -8.48 9.21
C ARG A 48 3.63 -7.45 8.11
N THR A 49 3.24 -7.87 6.91
CA THR A 49 3.21 -7.00 5.75
C THR A 49 1.84 -6.99 5.10
N ALA A 50 1.36 -5.80 4.76
CA ALA A 50 0.14 -5.61 3.99
C ALA A 50 0.48 -4.98 2.64
N TYR A 51 -0.18 -5.45 1.58
CA TYR A 51 -0.22 -4.80 0.27
C TYR A 51 -1.63 -4.29 0.03
N LEU A 52 -1.80 -2.99 -0.15
CA LEU A 52 -3.07 -2.36 -0.48
C LEU A 52 -2.96 -1.74 -1.87
N PHE A 53 -3.93 -2.01 -2.73
CA PHE A 53 -4.01 -1.41 -4.06
C PHE A 53 -5.05 -0.30 -4.04
N LEU A 54 -4.59 0.94 -4.15
CA LEU A 54 -5.36 2.16 -3.93
C LEU A 54 -5.41 3.01 -5.19
N GLU A 55 -6.52 3.73 -5.37
CA GLU A 55 -6.59 4.81 -6.36
C GLU A 55 -6.26 6.14 -5.65
N VAL A 56 -5.06 6.67 -5.92
CA VAL A 56 -4.58 7.95 -5.37
C VAL A 56 -4.78 9.05 -6.40
N LYS A 57 -5.63 10.03 -6.09
CA LYS A 57 -6.02 11.08 -7.05
C LYS A 57 -4.98 12.18 -7.14
N ASP A 58 -4.44 12.61 -6.00
CA ASP A 58 -3.42 13.65 -5.93
C ASP A 58 -2.22 13.21 -5.08
N SER A 59 -1.02 13.66 -5.44
CA SER A 59 0.19 13.35 -4.68
C SER A 59 0.14 13.83 -3.23
N SER A 60 -0.64 14.87 -2.93
CA SER A 60 -0.86 15.39 -1.57
C SER A 60 -1.68 14.46 -0.69
N ASP A 61 -2.33 13.42 -1.24
CA ASP A 61 -3.01 12.39 -0.45
C ASP A 61 -2.03 11.37 0.17
N MET A 62 -0.76 11.35 -0.27
CA MET A 62 0.23 10.36 0.20
C MET A 62 0.41 10.38 1.74
N PRO A 63 0.55 11.54 2.42
CA PRO A 63 0.59 11.58 3.88
C PRO A 63 -0.69 11.05 4.53
N TYR A 64 -1.87 11.37 3.99
CA TYR A 64 -3.15 10.88 4.52
C TYR A 64 -3.24 9.35 4.50
N VAL A 65 -2.64 8.70 3.51
CA VAL A 65 -2.55 7.24 3.41
C VAL A 65 -1.46 6.68 4.33
N ALA A 66 -0.26 7.26 4.34
CA ALA A 66 0.91 6.66 4.99
C ALA A 66 0.98 6.90 6.52
N GLU A 67 0.64 8.10 6.99
CA GLU A 67 0.86 8.53 8.38
C GLU A 67 0.15 7.64 9.41
N ARG A 68 -1.01 7.10 9.05
CA ARG A 68 -1.75 6.17 9.93
C ARG A 68 -0.93 4.94 10.31
N PHE A 69 -0.06 4.44 9.41
CA PHE A 69 0.77 3.26 9.67
C PHE A 69 2.09 3.61 10.35
N PHE A 70 2.67 4.77 10.00
CA PHE A 70 3.85 5.30 10.70
C PHE A 70 3.54 5.48 12.18
N PHE A 71 2.46 6.21 12.50
CA PHE A 71 2.10 6.49 13.88
C PHE A 71 1.56 5.27 14.64
N ALA A 72 0.74 4.42 14.00
CA ALA A 72 0.15 3.29 14.71
C ALA A 72 1.16 2.17 15.00
N PHE A 73 2.10 1.93 14.09
CA PHE A 73 2.86 0.69 14.09
C PHE A 73 4.37 0.85 13.93
N ASN A 74 4.88 2.08 13.86
CA ASN A 74 6.27 2.33 13.48
C ASN A 74 6.63 1.60 12.16
N ALA A 75 5.67 1.55 11.24
CA ALA A 75 5.78 0.74 10.03
C ALA A 75 6.75 1.37 9.01
N THR A 76 7.37 0.54 8.19
CA THR A 76 7.92 1.00 6.91
C THR A 76 6.78 1.03 5.88
N VAL A 77 6.64 2.13 5.14
CA VAL A 77 5.59 2.30 4.13
C VAL A 77 6.22 2.70 2.80
N GLU A 78 5.88 1.98 1.74
CA GLU A 78 6.29 2.29 0.37
C GLU A 78 5.07 2.48 -0.52
N LEU A 79 5.08 3.56 -1.31
CA LEU A 79 4.05 3.93 -2.28
C LEU A 79 4.62 3.73 -3.67
N ILE A 80 4.14 2.71 -4.37
CA ILE A 80 4.69 2.29 -5.67
C ILE A 80 3.59 2.45 -6.73
N PRO A 81 3.78 3.28 -7.77
CA PRO A 81 2.87 3.29 -8.91
C PRO A 81 2.82 1.92 -9.57
N VAL A 82 1.61 1.42 -9.81
CA VAL A 82 1.40 0.13 -10.47
C VAL A 82 0.38 0.27 -11.59
N MET A 83 0.38 -0.70 -12.50
CA MET A 83 -0.55 -0.73 -13.62
C MET A 83 -1.16 -2.12 -13.75
N ASN A 84 -2.43 -2.19 -14.13
CA ASN A 84 -3.07 -3.43 -14.53
C ASN A 84 -2.78 -3.75 -16.01
N VAL A 85 -3.34 -4.86 -16.49
CA VAL A 85 -3.13 -5.33 -17.87
C VAL A 85 -3.62 -4.32 -18.92
N ASP A 86 -4.73 -3.62 -18.68
CA ASP A 86 -5.28 -2.67 -19.65
C ASP A 86 -4.44 -1.39 -19.75
N GLU A 87 -3.97 -0.90 -18.61
CA GLU A 87 -3.06 0.24 -18.52
C GLU A 87 -1.70 -0.08 -19.16
N LEU A 88 -1.17 -1.28 -18.93
CA LEU A 88 0.05 -1.75 -19.60
C LEU A 88 -0.12 -1.78 -21.12
N LYS A 89 -1.22 -2.38 -21.62
CA LYS A 89 -1.54 -2.43 -23.06
C LYS A 89 -1.63 -1.03 -23.69
N LYS A 90 -2.12 -0.03 -22.95
CA LYS A 90 -2.19 1.35 -23.41
C LYS A 90 -0.80 2.01 -23.51
N GLY A 91 0.12 1.65 -22.61
CA GLY A 91 1.48 2.21 -22.56
C GLY A 91 2.46 1.60 -23.58
N LEU A 92 2.39 0.28 -23.79
CA LEU A 92 3.37 -0.46 -24.61
C LEU A 92 3.57 0.09 -26.03
N PRO A 93 2.53 0.45 -26.82
CA PRO A 93 2.73 0.98 -28.17
C PRO A 93 3.59 2.26 -28.21
N ARG A 94 3.44 3.14 -27.22
CA ARG A 94 4.25 4.37 -27.12
C ARG A 94 5.71 4.04 -26.79
N ALA A 95 5.94 3.08 -25.90
CA ALA A 95 7.28 2.60 -25.57
C ALA A 95 7.98 2.02 -26.82
N MET A 96 7.27 1.19 -27.60
CA MET A 96 7.82 0.63 -28.84
C MET A 96 8.14 1.70 -29.88
N ALA A 97 7.27 2.69 -30.06
CA ALA A 97 7.52 3.81 -30.99
C ALA A 97 8.76 4.63 -30.58
N ALA A 98 8.98 4.84 -29.27
CA ALA A 98 10.13 5.58 -28.76
C ALA A 98 11.46 4.83 -28.91
N LEU A 99 11.45 3.50 -28.87
CA LEU A 99 12.66 2.67 -29.01
C LEU A 99 13.04 2.40 -30.48
N ALA A 100 12.12 2.60 -31.42
CA ALA A 100 12.33 2.37 -32.85
C ALA A 100 12.92 3.58 -33.59
N GLY A 101 13.03 4.74 -32.91
CA GLY A 101 13.66 5.96 -33.43
C GLY A 101 15.02 6.22 -32.80
#